data_AF-A0A7C0ZTM9-F1
#
_entry.id   AF-A0A7C0ZTM9-F1
#
_cell.length_a   1.000
_cell.length_b   1.000
_cell.length_c   1.000
_cell.angle_alpha   90.00
_cell.angle_beta   90.00
_cell.angle_gamma   90.00
#
_symmetry.space_group_name_H-M   'P 1'
#
loop_
_entity.id
_entity.type
_entity.pdbx_description
1 polymer ?
#
loop_
_entity_poly.entity_id
_entity_poly.type
_entity_poly.pdbx_seq_one_letter_code
_entity_poly.pdbx_strand_id
1 'polypeptide(L)' 'MKTIRRRIMLAAILALFLLGLLFPNPHPHFWWQKIPVFDIFFGFFGSILLIVFAKWLGHNWLLKDKDYYNND' A
#
# COMPACT_ATOMS: atom_id res chain seq x y z
N MET A 1 25.03 -9.00 -3.80
CA MET A 1 23.84 -9.26 -2.95
C MET A 1 22.64 -8.34 -3.21
N LYS A 2 22.82 -7.04 -3.51
CA LYS A 2 21.69 -6.09 -3.73
C LYS A 2 20.76 -6.46 -4.91
N THR A 3 21.30 -7.05 -5.96
CA THR A 3 20.56 -7.46 -7.16
C THR A 3 19.66 -8.68 -6.94
N ILE A 4 20.07 -9.62 -6.07
CA ILE A 4 19.29 -10.82 -5.75
C ILE A 4 18.03 -10.48 -4.98
N ARG A 5 18.11 -9.62 -3.96
CA ARG A 5 16.93 -9.18 -3.21
C ARG A 5 15.91 -8.49 -4.11
N ARG A 6 16.39 -7.64 -5.03
CA ARG A 6 15.55 -6.94 -6.00
C ARG A 6 14.84 -7.92 -6.95
N ARG A 7 15.54 -8.97 -7.40
CA ARG A 7 14.96 -10.03 -8.24
C ARG A 7 13.91 -10.85 -7.49
N ILE A 8 14.15 -11.18 -6.23
CA ILE A 8 13.18 -11.90 -5.38
C ILE A 8 11.91 -11.07 -5.19
N MET A 9 12.05 -9.77 -4.90
CA MET A 9 10.89 -8.87 -4.77
C MET A 9 10.09 -8.77 -6.08
N LEU A 10 10.78 -8.59 -7.21
CA LEU A 10 10.12 -8.54 -8.52
C LEU A 10 9.43 -9.87 -8.86
N ALA A 11 10.06 -11.01 -8.56
CA ALA A 11 9.48 -12.33 -8.78
C ALA A 11 8.24 -12.56 -7.90
N ALA A 12 8.26 -12.13 -6.64
CA ALA A 12 7.11 -12.21 -5.74
C ALA A 12 5.93 -11.37 -6.24
N ILE A 13 6.17 -10.13 -6.69
CA ILE A 13 5.14 -9.27 -7.27
C ILE A 13 4.54 -9.91 -8.52
N LEU A 14 5.39 -10.43 -9.42
CA LEU A 14 4.95 -11.11 -10.64
C LEU A 14 4.13 -12.37 -10.33
N ALA A 15 4.53 -13.15 -9.32
CA ALA A 15 3.82 -14.35 -8.89
C ALA A 15 2.42 -14.02 -8.32
N LEU A 16 2.31 -12.98 -7.47
CA LEU A 16 1.00 -12.52 -6.99
C LEU A 16 0.11 -12.02 -8.14
N PHE A 17 0.68 -11.30 -9.10
CA PHE A 17 -0.04 -10.82 -10.28
C PHE A 17 -0.60 -11.99 -11.10
N LEU A 18 0.21 -13.01 -11.36
CA LEU A 18 -0.21 -14.21 -12.07
C LEU A 18 -1.30 -14.97 -11.30
N LEU A 19 -1.14 -15.12 -9.98
CA LEU A 19 -2.12 -15.81 -9.14
C LEU A 19 -3.50 -15.12 -9.17
N GLY A 20 -3.52 -13.78 -9.11
CA GLY A 20 -4.76 -13.00 -9.23
C GLY A 20 -5.42 -13.05 -10.62
N LEU A 21 -4.67 -13.46 -11.65
CA LEU A 21 -5.18 -13.66 -13.01
C LEU A 21 -5.69 -15.10 -13.22
N LEU A 22 -5.03 -16.08 -12.60
CA LEU A 22 -5.38 -17.51 -12.67
C LEU A 22 -6.60 -17.89 -11.83
N PHE A 23 -6.90 -17.15 -10.76
CA PHE A 23 -8.05 -17.40 -9.89
C PHE A 23 -9.08 -16.25 -9.95
N PRO A 24 -9.78 -16.06 -11.09
CA PRO A 24 -10.88 -15.11 -11.15
C PRO A 24 -12.01 -15.59 -10.24
N ASN A 25 -12.56 -14.68 -9.43
CA ASN A 25 -13.67 -14.98 -8.52
C ASN A 25 -14.88 -15.52 -9.31
N PRO A 26 -15.36 -16.75 -9.05
CA PRO A 26 -16.43 -17.38 -9.82
C PRO A 26 -17.81 -16.75 -9.57
N HIS A 27 -17.97 -15.97 -8.50
CA HIS A 27 -19.20 -15.26 -8.15
C HIS A 27 -18.94 -13.76 -7.95
N PRO A 28 -18.79 -12.97 -9.03
CA PRO A 28 -18.66 -11.53 -8.92
C PRO A 28 -20.00 -10.91 -8.48
N HIS A 29 -20.15 -10.63 -7.19
CA HIS A 29 -21.32 -9.90 -6.67
C HIS A 29 -21.26 -8.40 -7.01
N PHE A 30 -20.06 -7.89 -7.30
CA PHE A 30 -19.83 -6.52 -7.69
C PHE A 30 -18.92 -6.39 -8.92
N TRP A 31 -19.10 -5.33 -9.69
CA TRP A 31 -18.40 -5.10 -10.97
C TRP A 31 -16.88 -5.01 -10.82
N TRP A 32 -16.39 -4.50 -9.70
CA TRP A 32 -14.95 -4.38 -9.41
C TRP A 32 -14.26 -5.73 -9.11
N GLN A 33 -15.00 -6.76 -8.67
CA GLN A 33 -14.44 -8.11 -8.48
C GLN A 33 -14.20 -8.85 -9.80
N LYS A 34 -14.74 -8.33 -10.91
CA LYS A 34 -14.50 -8.86 -12.26
C LYS A 34 -13.13 -8.46 -12.81
N ILE A 35 -12.47 -7.47 -12.20
CA ILE A 35 -11.15 -7.00 -12.62
C ILE A 35 -10.11 -7.87 -11.91
N PRO A 36 -9.50 -8.86 -12.60
CA PRO A 36 -8.35 -9.57 -12.02
C PRO A 36 -7.26 -8.54 -11.69
N VAL A 37 -6.49 -8.78 -10.63
CA VAL A 37 -5.37 -7.89 -10.20
C VAL A 37 -5.80 -6.61 -9.45
N PHE A 38 -7.10 -6.33 -9.28
CA PHE A 38 -7.55 -5.13 -8.54
C PHE A 38 -6.93 -5.02 -7.13
N ASP A 39 -6.75 -6.16 -6.45
CA ASP A 39 -6.20 -6.22 -5.08
C ASP A 39 -4.76 -5.67 -4.98
N ILE A 40 -3.94 -5.82 -6.02
CA ILE A 40 -2.56 -5.30 -6.04
C ILE A 40 -2.58 -3.77 -6.13
N PHE A 41 -3.44 -3.21 -6.97
CA PHE A 41 -3.62 -1.76 -7.06
C PHE A 41 -4.17 -1.21 -5.75
N PHE A 42 -5.20 -1.86 -5.19
CA PHE A 42 -5.79 -1.45 -3.92
C PHE A 42 -4.77 -1.51 -2.78
N GLY A 43 -3.97 -2.57 -2.70
CA GLY A 43 -2.90 -2.68 -1.69
C GLY A 43 -1.81 -1.61 -1.87
N PHE A 44 -1.38 -1.35 -3.11
CA PHE A 44 -0.34 -0.35 -3.41
C PHE A 44 -0.82 1.08 -3.09
N PHE A 45 -1.98 1.46 -3.64
CA PHE A 45 -2.57 2.78 -3.39
C PHE A 45 -3.00 2.93 -1.94
N GLY A 46 -3.56 1.89 -1.32
CA GLY A 46 -3.93 1.89 0.08
C GLY A 46 -2.74 2.14 1.00
N SER A 47 -1.59 1.52 0.71
CA SER A 47 -0.36 1.76 1.49
C SER A 47 0.14 3.21 1.34
N ILE A 48 0.16 3.75 0.11
CA ILE A 48 0.53 5.15 -0.13
C ILE A 48 -0.43 6.10 0.59
N LEU A 49 -1.74 5.87 0.45
CA LEU A 49 -2.77 6.68 1.08
C LEU A 49 -2.62 6.67 2.60
N LEU A 50 -2.40 5.50 3.20
CA LEU A 50 -2.15 5.38 4.64
C LEU A 50 -0.93 6.18 5.08
N ILE A 51 0.19 6.12 4.36
CA ILE A 51 1.40 6.88 4.70
C ILE A 51 1.15 8.38 4.60
N VAL A 52 0.51 8.84 3.52
CA VAL A 52 0.19 10.25 3.30
C VAL A 52 -0.78 10.75 4.37
N PHE A 53 -1.82 9.98 4.65
CA PHE A 53 -2.82 10.30 5.66
C PHE A 53 -2.20 10.34 7.07
N ALA A 54 -1.31 9.39 7.40
CA ALA A 54 -0.58 9.38 8.65
C ALA A 54 0.33 10.62 8.79
N LYS A 55 1.02 11.03 7.72
CA LYS A 55 1.83 12.26 7.71
C LYS A 55 0.97 13.50 7.89
N TRP A 56 -0.18 13.56 7.22
CA TRP A 56 -1.10 14.69 7.30
C TRP A 56 -1.70 14.83 8.71
N LEU A 57 -2.18 13.73 9.29
CA LEU A 57 -2.63 13.69 10.68
C LEU A 57 -1.51 14.03 11.67
N GLY A 58 -0.31 13.51 11.44
CA GLY A 58 0.87 13.81 12.25
C GLY A 58 1.20 15.31 12.29
N HIS A 59 1.22 15.96 11.12
CA HIS A 59 1.53 17.39 11.01
C HIS A 59 0.43 18.29 11.58
N ASN A 60 -0.84 17.94 11.35
CA ASN A 60 -1.96 18.78 11.80
C ASN A 60 -2.36 18.57 13.26
N TRP A 61 -2.08 17.40 13.85
CA TRP A 61 -2.62 17.05 15.17
C TRP A 61 -1.57 16.58 16.19
N LEU A 62 -0.51 15.89 15.77
CA LEU A 62 0.39 15.19 16.70
C LEU A 62 1.72 15.91 16.97
N LEU A 63 2.18 16.78 16.07
CA LEU A 63 3.32 17.64 16.36
C LEU A 63 2.87 18.77 17.29
N LYS A 64 3.03 18.52 18.60
CA LYS A 64 3.00 19.55 19.64
C LYS A 64 4.02 20.63 19.27
N ASP A 65 3.55 21.88 19.24
CA ASP A 65 4.35 23.05 18.90
C ASP A 65 5.62 23.09 19.76
N LYS A 66 6.75 23.41 19.12
CA LYS A 66 8.09 23.30 19.71
C LYS A 66 8.37 24.32 20.83
N ASP A 67 7.40 25.16 21.18
CA ASP A 67 7.59 26.23 22.17
C ASP A 67 7.52 25.79 23.64
N TYR A 68 7.44 24.48 23.94
CA TYR A 68 7.39 23.98 25.33
C TYR A 68 8.77 23.93 26.05
N TYR A 69 9.85 24.39 25.43
CA TYR A 69 11.17 24.53 26.06
C TYR A 69 11.73 25.96 25.96
N ASN A 70 10.90 26.93 25.56
CA ASN A 70 11.34 28.32 25.37
C ASN A 70 11.00 29.24 26.56
N ASN A 71 10.61 28.65 27.69
CA ASN A 71 10.63 29.33 28.98
C ASN A 71 11.36 28.41 29.98
N ASP A 72 12.41 28.99 30.57
CA ASP A 72 13.22 28.54 31.72
C ASP A 72 14.63 28.00 31.38
#